data_AF-A0A1Z4GDP3-F1
#
_entry.id   AF-A0A1Z4GDP3-F1
#
_cell.length_a   1.000
_cell.length_b   1.000
_cell.length_c   1.000
_cell.angle_alpha   90.00
_cell.angle_beta   90.00
_cell.angle_gamma   90.00
#
_symmetry.space_group_name_H-M   'P 1'
#
loop_
_entity.id
_entity.type
_entity.pdbx_description
1 polymer ?
#
loop_
_entity_poly.entity_id
_entity_poly.type
_entity_poly.pdbx_seq_one_letter_code
_entity_poly.pdbx_strand_id
1 'polypeptide(L)'
;MGRIFISAAHGGKEAGGIDPGSIAGGTTEAREMILLRDLIVTELRARTFEVLAVPDDLSAADSIAWINSRGRRGDVALEIHADAASSPTVRGASVFYIANNNERKSNGELLLVGLLRRIPQLPNRGVKPDTDSGLGRLAFCRQTTLPSLLMQVGFLSSPDDRALLQNRRRDFALGIADGLASWSRVIDPTPGTPTEPTYPSINININGQNYSEQGILVNGNAYIPIDLVDRLRIDLTTAQNVNRVTYRRVVYVKAVELRDFNISVAWDGGTRTVNLRSILVICKGQMDQIISRGNTSEVQLQLFLRNNNENALAKFPDLPKLYREEASIEGVNYDIAFCQMCLETGFLRFGGDIRAEQNNFAGLGSIGGGAAAASFESARIGVRAHIQHLKAYASLEPLVNEVVDPRFRFVTRGIAPLISQLSGRWSADLDYGAKITAMLQRLYESAGLM
;
A
#
# COMPACT_ATOMS: atom_id res chain seq x y z
N MET A 1 -4.31 -19.71 25.09
CA MET A 1 -3.79 -18.48 24.49
C MET A 1 -4.26 -18.50 23.04
N GLY A 2 -4.55 -17.36 22.46
CA GLY A 2 -4.84 -17.27 21.02
C GLY A 2 -3.75 -17.93 20.19
N ARG A 3 -4.16 -18.55 19.08
CA ARG A 3 -3.25 -19.18 18.13
C ARG A 3 -2.59 -18.13 17.26
N ILE A 4 -1.38 -18.43 16.80
CA ILE A 4 -0.66 -17.58 15.88
C ILE A 4 -0.69 -18.23 14.50
N PHE A 5 -1.32 -17.56 13.54
CA PHE A 5 -1.26 -17.90 12.12
C PHE A 5 -0.06 -17.20 11.51
N ILE A 6 0.78 -17.93 10.79
CA ILE A 6 1.93 -17.36 10.10
C ILE A 6 1.98 -17.81 8.64
N SER A 7 1.98 -16.84 7.74
CA SER A 7 2.08 -16.99 6.29
C SER A 7 3.46 -16.51 5.83
N ALA A 8 4.06 -17.24 4.88
CA ALA A 8 5.19 -16.73 4.11
C ALA A 8 4.61 -16.29 2.76
N ALA A 9 4.93 -15.08 2.33
CA ALA A 9 4.44 -14.57 1.06
C ALA A 9 4.96 -15.39 -0.12
N HIS A 10 4.17 -15.41 -1.20
CA HIS A 10 4.48 -16.10 -2.46
C HIS A 10 4.62 -17.62 -2.27
N GLY A 11 5.29 -18.31 -3.20
CA GLY A 11 5.48 -19.77 -3.19
C GLY A 11 4.27 -20.56 -3.68
N GLY A 12 3.07 -19.99 -3.56
CA GLY A 12 1.82 -20.55 -4.03
C GLY A 12 1.62 -20.49 -5.54
N LYS A 13 0.55 -21.13 -6.00
CA LYS A 13 0.13 -21.07 -7.41
C LYS A 13 -0.70 -19.83 -7.70
N GLU A 14 -0.18 -18.95 -8.55
CA GLU A 14 -0.85 -17.74 -9.04
C GLU A 14 -0.86 -17.76 -10.58
N ALA A 15 -2.01 -17.47 -11.19
CA ALA A 15 -2.17 -17.37 -12.65
C ALA A 15 -1.57 -18.56 -13.46
N GLY A 16 -1.55 -19.76 -12.88
CA GLY A 16 -1.05 -20.99 -13.53
C GLY A 16 0.45 -21.28 -13.33
N GLY A 17 1.19 -20.45 -12.59
CA GLY A 17 2.60 -20.66 -12.23
C GLY A 17 2.83 -20.58 -10.72
N ILE A 18 4.04 -20.96 -10.28
CA ILE A 18 4.48 -20.69 -8.90
C ILE A 18 4.94 -19.24 -8.85
N ASP A 19 4.40 -18.47 -7.90
CA ASP A 19 4.84 -17.10 -7.66
C ASP A 19 6.16 -17.11 -6.87
N PRO A 20 7.29 -16.67 -7.44
CA PRO A 20 8.56 -16.62 -6.71
C PRO A 20 8.66 -15.39 -5.79
N GLY A 21 7.77 -14.41 -5.94
CA GLY A 21 7.96 -13.05 -5.46
C GLY A 21 9.21 -12.40 -6.06
N SER A 22 9.84 -11.52 -5.31
CA SER A 22 11.06 -10.84 -5.76
C SER A 22 12.22 -11.83 -6.00
N ILE A 23 13.00 -11.64 -7.08
CA ILE A 23 14.18 -12.45 -7.40
C ILE A 23 15.43 -11.58 -7.31
N ALA A 24 16.36 -11.91 -6.42
CA ALA A 24 17.62 -11.18 -6.28
C ALA A 24 18.72 -12.05 -5.66
N GLY A 25 19.97 -11.84 -6.07
CA GLY A 25 21.14 -12.50 -5.47
C GLY A 25 21.11 -14.03 -5.53
N GLY A 26 20.49 -14.61 -6.57
CA GLY A 26 20.40 -16.06 -6.74
C GLY A 26 19.35 -16.75 -5.85
N THR A 27 18.47 -16.01 -5.20
CA THR A 27 17.35 -16.55 -4.40
C THR A 27 16.04 -15.84 -4.77
N THR A 28 14.95 -16.32 -4.19
CA THR A 28 13.59 -15.81 -4.38
C THR A 28 13.00 -15.43 -3.03
N GLU A 29 12.12 -14.45 -3.01
CA GLU A 29 11.39 -14.03 -1.81
C GLU A 29 10.64 -15.20 -1.16
N ALA A 30 9.90 -15.97 -1.95
CA ALA A 30 9.18 -17.16 -1.49
C ALA A 30 10.08 -18.09 -0.65
N ARG A 31 11.23 -18.48 -1.21
CA ARG A 31 12.21 -19.33 -0.54
C ARG A 31 12.71 -18.77 0.78
N GLU A 32 13.10 -17.50 0.82
CA GLU A 32 13.67 -16.90 2.03
C GLU A 32 12.60 -16.71 3.12
N MET A 33 11.36 -16.39 2.74
CA MET A 33 10.23 -16.25 3.68
C MET A 33 9.78 -17.61 4.23
N ILE A 34 9.72 -18.66 3.42
CA ILE A 34 9.44 -20.04 3.87
C ILE A 34 10.46 -20.47 4.93
N LEU A 35 11.76 -20.32 4.64
CA LEU A 35 12.82 -20.67 5.58
C LEU A 35 12.76 -19.86 6.88
N LEU A 36 12.40 -18.58 6.80
CA LEU A 36 12.27 -17.72 7.98
C LEU A 36 11.05 -18.09 8.81
N ARG A 37 9.88 -18.29 8.17
CA ARG A 37 8.64 -18.71 8.83
C ARG A 37 8.86 -19.99 9.62
N ASP A 38 9.49 -21.01 9.03
CA ASP A 38 9.66 -22.32 9.66
C ASP A 38 10.51 -22.21 10.95
N LEU A 39 11.50 -21.32 10.95
CA LEU A 39 12.25 -20.97 12.16
C LEU A 39 11.39 -20.21 13.17
N ILE A 40 10.57 -19.23 12.75
CA ILE A 40 9.64 -18.52 13.65
C ILE A 40 8.68 -19.51 14.31
N VAL A 41 8.10 -20.43 13.54
CA VAL A 41 7.20 -21.49 14.03
C VAL A 41 7.91 -22.33 15.09
N THR A 42 9.16 -22.72 14.82
CA THR A 42 9.99 -23.48 15.77
C THR A 42 10.22 -22.71 17.07
N GLU A 43 10.63 -21.45 16.99
CA GLU A 43 10.91 -20.61 18.15
C GLU A 43 9.65 -20.29 18.97
N LEU A 44 8.49 -20.14 18.34
CA LEU A 44 7.20 -19.94 19.02
C LEU A 44 6.69 -21.22 19.70
N ARG A 45 6.78 -22.37 19.03
CA ARG A 45 6.37 -23.67 19.61
C ARG A 45 7.24 -24.06 20.79
N ALA A 46 8.54 -23.75 20.76
CA ALA A 46 9.44 -23.92 21.91
C ALA A 46 9.00 -23.10 23.14
N ARG A 47 8.22 -22.03 22.92
CA ARG A 47 7.63 -21.18 23.96
C ARG A 47 6.16 -21.54 24.25
N THR A 48 5.71 -22.73 23.84
CA THR A 48 4.36 -23.28 24.06
C THR A 48 3.21 -22.52 23.38
N PHE A 49 3.50 -21.67 22.39
CA PHE A 49 2.45 -21.09 21.55
C PHE A 49 1.90 -22.13 20.58
N GLU A 50 0.58 -22.15 20.40
CA GLU A 50 -0.07 -22.90 19.33
C GLU A 50 0.06 -22.10 18.03
N VAL A 51 0.74 -22.68 17.03
CA VAL A 51 1.09 -22.00 15.77
C VAL A 51 0.61 -22.81 14.57
N LEU A 52 -0.12 -22.13 13.69
CA LEU A 52 -0.59 -22.64 12.41
C LEU A 52 0.22 -21.97 11.29
N ALA A 53 1.06 -22.77 10.63
CA ALA A 53 1.74 -22.33 9.41
C ALA A 53 0.78 -22.49 8.22
N VAL A 54 0.61 -21.43 7.44
CA VAL A 54 -0.18 -21.47 6.20
C VAL A 54 0.57 -22.33 5.16
N PRO A 55 -0.10 -23.25 4.45
CA PRO A 55 0.54 -24.07 3.42
C PRO A 55 1.16 -23.26 2.28
N ASP A 56 2.31 -23.72 1.79
CA ASP A 56 3.13 -23.01 0.79
C ASP A 56 2.55 -22.99 -0.62
N ASP A 57 1.61 -23.87 -0.93
CA ASP A 57 1.06 -24.05 -2.27
C ASP A 57 -0.20 -23.21 -2.54
N LEU A 58 -0.68 -22.48 -1.54
CA LEU A 58 -1.86 -21.63 -1.62
C LEU A 58 -1.55 -20.28 -2.27
N SER A 59 -2.45 -19.83 -3.15
CA SER A 59 -2.48 -18.45 -3.62
C SER A 59 -2.61 -17.46 -2.45
N ALA A 60 -2.35 -16.18 -2.69
CA ALA A 60 -2.54 -15.13 -1.69
C ALA A 60 -4.02 -15.09 -1.21
N ALA A 61 -4.96 -15.26 -2.13
CA ALA A 61 -6.39 -15.32 -1.82
C ALA A 61 -6.75 -16.57 -0.98
N ASP A 62 -6.21 -17.75 -1.36
CA ASP A 62 -6.48 -19.00 -0.66
C ASP A 62 -5.84 -19.04 0.72
N SER A 63 -4.68 -18.41 0.90
CA SER A 63 -4.02 -18.23 2.20
C SER A 63 -4.92 -17.46 3.18
N ILE A 64 -5.51 -16.35 2.72
CA ILE A 64 -6.47 -15.57 3.52
C ILE A 64 -7.73 -16.40 3.82
N ALA A 65 -8.30 -17.10 2.83
CA ALA A 65 -9.45 -17.97 3.03
C ALA A 65 -9.17 -19.12 4.02
N TRP A 66 -7.95 -19.67 3.98
CA TRP A 66 -7.49 -20.72 4.87
C TRP A 66 -7.40 -20.25 6.32
N ILE A 67 -6.89 -19.04 6.54
CA ILE A 67 -6.87 -18.38 7.86
C ILE A 67 -8.30 -18.11 8.33
N ASN A 68 -9.11 -17.46 7.50
CA ASN A 68 -10.46 -17.03 7.86
C ASN A 68 -11.39 -18.19 8.23
N SER A 69 -11.26 -19.33 7.54
CA SER A 69 -12.06 -20.55 7.82
C SER A 69 -11.66 -21.26 9.12
N ARG A 70 -10.49 -20.94 9.69
CA ARG A 70 -9.97 -21.58 10.92
C ARG A 70 -9.91 -20.65 12.10
N GLY A 71 -9.86 -19.34 11.87
CA GLY A 71 -9.66 -18.33 12.90
C GLY A 71 -10.74 -18.36 13.98
N ARG A 72 -10.30 -18.17 15.23
CA ARG A 72 -11.20 -17.97 16.37
C ARG A 72 -10.78 -16.72 17.15
N ARG A 73 -11.65 -16.27 18.06
CA ARG A 73 -11.37 -15.14 18.94
C ARG A 73 -10.06 -15.39 19.71
N GLY A 74 -9.24 -14.36 19.82
CA GLY A 74 -7.93 -14.41 20.48
C GLY A 74 -6.78 -14.69 19.52
N ASP A 75 -7.03 -15.32 18.37
CA ASP A 75 -5.99 -15.62 17.39
C ASP A 75 -5.47 -14.34 16.71
N VAL A 76 -4.24 -14.41 16.20
CA VAL A 76 -3.59 -13.35 15.41
C VAL A 76 -2.97 -13.94 14.15
N ALA A 77 -2.82 -13.12 13.10
CA ALA A 77 -2.24 -13.55 11.83
C ALA A 77 -1.11 -12.62 11.36
N LEU A 78 0.02 -13.20 10.96
CA LEU A 78 1.15 -12.47 10.36
C LEU A 78 1.48 -13.05 8.99
N GLU A 79 1.67 -12.19 8.00
CA GLU A 79 2.34 -12.56 6.76
C GLU A 79 3.70 -11.87 6.66
N ILE A 80 4.74 -12.62 6.31
CA ILE A 80 6.09 -12.09 6.14
C ILE A 80 6.47 -12.00 4.66
N HIS A 81 7.05 -10.87 4.28
CA HIS A 81 7.51 -10.50 2.95
C HIS A 81 8.98 -10.04 3.02
N ALA A 82 9.68 -10.06 1.90
CA ALA A 82 10.95 -9.35 1.70
C ALA A 82 10.83 -8.42 0.49
N ASP A 83 10.81 -7.12 0.75
CA ASP A 83 10.55 -6.11 -0.26
C ASP A 83 11.66 -6.05 -1.33
N ALA A 84 11.39 -5.37 -2.44
CA ALA A 84 12.38 -5.07 -3.46
C ALA A 84 12.25 -3.63 -3.93
N ALA A 85 13.41 -3.05 -4.21
CA ALA A 85 13.53 -1.74 -4.84
C ALA A 85 14.48 -1.82 -6.02
N SER A 86 14.28 -0.95 -7.01
CA SER A 86 15.19 -0.78 -8.14
C SER A 86 16.61 -0.49 -7.70
N SER A 87 16.76 0.23 -6.58
CA SER A 87 18.06 0.52 -5.98
C SER A 87 18.46 -0.52 -4.93
N PRO A 88 19.68 -1.09 -5.03
CA PRO A 88 20.20 -2.04 -4.04
C PRO A 88 20.59 -1.37 -2.70
N THR A 89 20.59 -0.04 -2.62
CA THR A 89 20.90 0.70 -1.38
C THR A 89 19.68 0.94 -0.50
N VAL A 90 18.46 0.70 -1.01
CA VAL A 90 17.24 0.80 -0.22
C VAL A 90 17.16 -0.42 0.69
N ARG A 91 16.99 -0.15 1.99
CA ARG A 91 17.12 -1.12 3.08
C ARG A 91 16.11 -0.86 4.19
N GLY A 92 15.90 -1.87 5.02
CA GLY A 92 15.18 -1.78 6.30
C GLY A 92 13.86 -2.55 6.36
N ALA A 93 13.36 -2.76 7.59
CA ALA A 93 12.07 -3.41 7.84
C ALA A 93 10.93 -2.41 8.02
N SER A 94 9.74 -2.84 7.62
CA SER A 94 8.48 -2.15 7.93
C SER A 94 7.38 -3.14 8.28
N VAL A 95 6.35 -2.66 8.98
CA VAL A 95 5.12 -3.43 9.25
C VAL A 95 3.93 -2.65 8.73
N PHE A 96 3.05 -3.31 8.01
CA PHE A 96 1.82 -2.75 7.51
C PHE A 96 0.61 -3.24 8.31
N TYR A 97 -0.33 -2.34 8.49
CA TYR A 97 -1.61 -2.59 9.15
C TYR A 97 -2.76 -1.98 8.35
N ILE A 98 -3.97 -2.47 8.56
CA ILE A 98 -5.16 -1.89 7.92
C ILE A 98 -5.33 -0.40 8.30
N ALA A 99 -5.45 0.47 7.30
CA ALA A 99 -5.59 1.91 7.51
C ALA A 99 -6.73 2.25 8.49
N ASN A 100 -6.57 3.34 9.24
CA ASN A 100 -7.51 3.81 10.26
C ASN A 100 -7.71 2.88 11.48
N ASN A 101 -6.77 1.97 11.77
CA ASN A 101 -6.82 1.09 12.94
C ASN A 101 -5.62 1.33 13.89
N ASN A 102 -5.81 2.22 14.87
CA ASN A 102 -4.77 2.63 15.81
C ASN A 102 -4.27 1.47 16.70
N GLU A 103 -5.15 0.55 17.09
CA GLU A 103 -4.74 -0.62 17.86
C GLU A 103 -3.81 -1.53 17.05
N ARG A 104 -4.09 -1.75 15.77
CA ARG A 104 -3.22 -2.52 14.87
C ARG A 104 -1.90 -1.80 14.59
N LYS A 105 -1.89 -0.46 14.53
CA LYS A 105 -0.63 0.31 14.50
C LYS A 105 0.24 -0.03 15.71
N SER A 106 -0.29 0.04 16.93
CA SER A 106 0.45 -0.31 18.15
C SER A 106 0.88 -1.78 18.18
N ASN A 107 0.07 -2.70 17.64
CA ASN A 107 0.47 -4.10 17.50
C ASN A 107 1.65 -4.26 16.53
N GLY A 108 1.66 -3.52 15.41
CA GLY A 108 2.78 -3.48 14.48
C GLY A 108 4.06 -2.91 15.11
N GLU A 109 3.94 -1.94 16.02
CA GLU A 109 5.09 -1.37 16.75
C GLU A 109 5.75 -2.42 17.64
N LEU A 110 4.97 -3.25 18.35
CA LEU A 110 5.49 -4.37 19.13
C LEU A 110 6.27 -5.36 18.26
N LEU A 111 5.72 -5.69 17.09
CA LEU A 111 6.33 -6.63 16.16
C LEU A 111 7.65 -6.10 15.59
N LEU A 112 7.65 -4.85 15.10
CA LEU A 112 8.82 -4.22 14.50
C LEU A 112 9.94 -4.03 15.53
N VAL A 113 9.61 -3.59 16.75
CA VAL A 113 10.59 -3.47 17.85
C VAL A 113 11.17 -4.83 18.21
N GLY A 114 10.37 -5.90 18.20
CA GLY A 114 10.84 -7.27 18.41
C GLY A 114 11.96 -7.66 17.45
N LEU A 115 11.77 -7.44 16.15
CA LEU A 115 12.81 -7.71 15.15
C LEU A 115 14.05 -6.82 15.34
N LEU A 116 13.85 -5.50 15.43
CA LEU A 116 14.96 -4.54 15.41
C LEU A 116 15.84 -4.63 16.66
N ARG A 117 15.33 -5.12 17.79
CA ARG A 117 16.14 -5.42 18.99
C ARG A 117 17.16 -6.53 18.74
N ARG A 118 16.86 -7.49 17.86
CA ARG A 118 17.77 -8.59 17.50
C ARG A 118 18.68 -8.24 16.31
N ILE A 119 18.18 -7.40 15.40
CA ILE A 119 18.88 -6.96 14.19
C ILE A 119 19.00 -5.42 14.16
N PRO A 120 19.83 -4.80 15.02
CA PRO A 120 19.98 -3.34 15.04
C PRO A 120 20.63 -2.77 13.78
N GLN A 121 21.24 -3.61 12.93
CA GLN A 121 21.82 -3.22 11.64
C GLN A 121 20.76 -2.95 10.56
N LEU A 122 19.51 -3.32 10.80
CA LEU A 122 18.43 -3.14 9.85
C LEU A 122 17.79 -1.76 10.06
N PRO A 123 17.73 -0.90 9.01
CA PRO A 123 17.07 0.40 9.15
C PRO A 123 15.60 0.26 9.56
N ASN A 124 15.15 1.11 10.48
CA ASN A 124 13.75 1.18 10.88
C ASN A 124 12.96 2.03 9.85
N ARG A 125 12.07 1.40 9.07
CA ARG A 125 11.19 2.11 8.13
C ARG A 125 9.80 2.38 8.70
N GLY A 126 9.55 2.00 9.95
CA GLY A 126 8.33 2.29 10.69
C GLY A 126 7.16 1.36 10.42
N VAL A 127 6.07 1.64 11.13
CA VAL A 127 4.78 0.94 11.01
C VAL A 127 3.81 1.83 10.24
N LYS A 128 3.25 1.31 9.14
CA LYS A 128 2.54 2.11 8.13
C LYS A 128 1.15 1.55 7.85
N PRO A 129 0.16 2.40 7.55
CA PRO A 129 -1.11 1.91 7.04
C PRO A 129 -0.88 1.20 5.69
N ASP A 130 -1.72 0.23 5.37
CA ASP A 130 -1.63 -0.56 4.14
C ASP A 130 -1.80 0.31 2.88
N THR A 131 -2.44 1.46 3.03
CA THR A 131 -2.53 2.51 2.00
C THR A 131 -1.17 3.11 1.63
N ASP A 132 -0.15 2.99 2.47
CA ASP A 132 1.22 3.43 2.14
C ASP A 132 2.02 2.35 1.40
N SER A 133 1.48 1.15 1.22
CA SER A 133 2.09 0.15 0.34
C SER A 133 2.09 0.64 -1.11
N GLY A 134 2.96 0.07 -1.95
CA GLY A 134 3.00 0.43 -3.37
C GLY A 134 1.63 0.29 -4.06
N LEU A 135 0.85 -0.72 -3.66
CA LEU A 135 -0.47 -1.00 -4.22
C LEU A 135 -1.61 -0.16 -3.60
N GLY A 136 -1.33 0.65 -2.58
CA GLY A 136 -2.34 1.44 -1.85
C GLY A 136 -3.32 0.61 -1.03
N ARG A 137 -3.10 -0.70 -0.96
CA ARG A 137 -3.98 -1.65 -0.29
C ARG A 137 -3.26 -3.00 -0.19
N LEU A 138 -3.36 -3.62 0.99
CA LEU A 138 -2.85 -4.98 1.20
C LEU A 138 -4.00 -5.92 1.53
N ALA A 139 -4.23 -6.90 0.65
CA ALA A 139 -5.32 -7.87 0.82
C ALA A 139 -5.21 -8.60 2.16
N PHE A 140 -4.02 -9.01 2.57
CA PHE A 140 -3.79 -9.68 3.86
C PHE A 140 -4.29 -8.84 5.05
N CYS A 141 -3.99 -7.53 5.06
CA CYS A 141 -4.44 -6.63 6.12
C CYS A 141 -5.95 -6.37 6.09
N ARG A 142 -6.57 -6.33 4.90
CA ARG A 142 -7.98 -5.99 4.74
C ARG A 142 -8.89 -7.19 4.89
N GLN A 143 -8.57 -8.29 4.23
CA GLN A 143 -9.47 -9.43 4.03
C GLN A 143 -9.35 -10.49 5.12
N THR A 144 -8.26 -10.50 5.90
CA THR A 144 -8.16 -11.36 7.07
C THR A 144 -9.15 -10.89 8.15
N THR A 145 -9.92 -11.82 8.72
CA THR A 145 -10.92 -11.53 9.76
C THR A 145 -10.30 -11.42 11.15
N LEU A 146 -9.18 -12.12 11.37
CA LEU A 146 -8.34 -12.01 12.57
C LEU A 146 -7.58 -10.67 12.61
N PRO A 147 -7.15 -10.21 13.81
CA PRO A 147 -6.11 -9.19 13.90
C PRO A 147 -4.88 -9.61 13.07
N SER A 148 -4.59 -8.85 12.02
CA SER A 148 -3.58 -9.20 11.02
C SER A 148 -2.57 -8.09 10.78
N LEU A 149 -1.32 -8.47 10.54
CA LEU A 149 -0.23 -7.59 10.12
C LEU A 149 0.50 -8.21 8.92
N LEU A 150 1.06 -7.37 8.06
CA LEU A 150 2.00 -7.79 7.03
C LEU A 150 3.36 -7.17 7.35
N MET A 151 4.42 -7.97 7.41
CA MET A 151 5.75 -7.50 7.76
C MET A 151 6.70 -7.68 6.59
N GLN A 152 7.26 -6.58 6.09
CA GLN A 152 8.43 -6.61 5.23
C GLN A 152 9.67 -6.67 6.11
N VAL A 153 10.35 -7.82 6.13
CA VAL A 153 11.47 -8.05 7.05
C VAL A 153 12.78 -7.39 6.59
N GLY A 154 12.83 -6.86 5.37
CA GLY A 154 13.99 -6.22 4.77
C GLY A 154 13.81 -6.11 3.25
N PHE A 155 14.84 -5.64 2.54
CA PHE A 155 14.86 -5.59 1.08
C PHE A 155 15.70 -6.72 0.49
N LEU A 156 15.09 -7.69 -0.21
CA LEU A 156 15.80 -8.79 -0.86
C LEU A 156 16.74 -8.29 -1.97
N SER A 157 16.40 -7.17 -2.62
CA SER A 157 17.24 -6.53 -3.62
C SER A 157 18.52 -5.92 -3.02
N SER A 158 18.55 -5.61 -1.72
CA SER A 158 19.75 -5.12 -1.06
C SER A 158 20.68 -6.27 -0.66
N PRO A 159 21.96 -6.26 -1.09
CA PRO A 159 22.94 -7.25 -0.67
C PRO A 159 23.11 -7.33 0.85
N ASP A 160 23.06 -6.20 1.54
CA ASP A 160 23.27 -6.13 2.99
C ASP A 160 22.10 -6.75 3.78
N ASP A 161 20.86 -6.37 3.46
CA ASP A 161 19.67 -6.93 4.12
C ASP A 161 19.52 -8.42 3.80
N ARG A 162 19.79 -8.82 2.56
CA ARG A 162 19.82 -10.24 2.16
C ARG A 162 20.88 -11.01 2.92
N ALA A 163 22.09 -10.47 3.07
CA ALA A 163 23.16 -11.11 3.86
C ALA A 163 22.78 -11.23 5.34
N LEU A 164 22.12 -10.23 5.92
CA LEU A 164 21.58 -10.30 7.28
C LEU A 164 20.51 -11.40 7.39
N LEU A 165 19.54 -11.45 6.47
CA LEU A 165 18.48 -12.45 6.46
C LEU A 165 19.04 -13.88 6.33
N GLN A 166 20.02 -14.10 5.46
CA GLN A 166 20.58 -15.43 5.20
C GLN A 166 21.52 -15.90 6.32
N ASN A 167 22.38 -15.02 6.83
CA ASN A 167 23.40 -15.40 7.83
C ASN A 167 22.90 -15.28 9.27
N ARG A 168 21.88 -14.47 9.53
CA ARG A 168 21.29 -14.25 10.87
C ARG A 168 19.81 -14.61 10.93
N ARG A 169 19.34 -15.53 10.08
CA ARG A 169 17.92 -15.93 10.00
C ARG A 169 17.31 -16.31 11.35
N ARG A 170 18.09 -16.97 12.22
CA ARG A 170 17.63 -17.31 13.56
C ARG A 170 17.38 -16.10 14.44
N ASP A 171 18.19 -15.06 14.34
CA ASP A 171 17.99 -13.81 15.07
C ASP A 171 16.74 -13.06 14.58
N PHE A 172 16.47 -13.09 13.26
CA PHE A 172 15.20 -12.62 12.70
C PHE A 172 14.03 -13.39 13.30
N ALA A 173 14.10 -14.72 13.29
CA ALA A 173 13.05 -15.59 13.81
C ALA A 173 12.77 -15.33 15.30
N LEU A 174 13.82 -15.21 16.11
CA LEU A 174 13.72 -14.88 17.53
C LEU A 174 13.06 -13.52 17.76
N GLY A 175 13.47 -12.49 16.99
CA GLY A 175 12.91 -11.14 17.13
C GLY A 175 11.43 -11.06 16.74
N ILE A 176 11.06 -11.73 15.64
CA ILE A 176 9.67 -11.83 15.19
C ILE A 176 8.85 -12.64 16.20
N ALA A 177 9.38 -13.74 16.74
CA ALA A 177 8.72 -14.53 17.78
C ALA A 177 8.53 -13.73 19.09
N ASP A 178 9.50 -12.90 19.49
CA ASP A 178 9.40 -12.00 20.65
C ASP A 178 8.26 -10.98 20.45
N GLY A 179 8.17 -10.40 19.26
CA GLY A 179 7.11 -9.47 18.85
C GLY A 179 5.73 -10.12 18.82
N LEU A 180 5.60 -11.28 18.16
CA LEU A 180 4.34 -12.04 18.07
C LEU A 180 3.84 -12.50 19.43
N ALA A 181 4.73 -13.00 20.29
CA ALA A 181 4.37 -13.41 21.65
C ALA A 181 3.81 -12.23 22.47
N SER A 182 4.40 -11.05 22.31
CA SER A 182 3.94 -9.82 22.98
C SER A 182 2.58 -9.38 22.44
N TRP A 183 2.42 -9.36 21.12
CA TRP A 183 1.15 -9.00 20.47
C TRP A 183 0.02 -9.98 20.80
N SER A 184 0.26 -11.29 20.73
CA SER A 184 -0.74 -12.32 21.03
C SER A 184 -1.30 -12.17 22.45
N ARG A 185 -0.47 -11.83 23.45
CA ARG A 185 -0.90 -11.58 24.82
C ARG A 185 -1.73 -10.31 24.99
N VAL A 186 -1.53 -9.30 24.13
CA VAL A 186 -2.40 -8.10 24.12
C VAL A 186 -3.81 -8.47 23.64
N ILE A 187 -3.93 -9.42 22.71
CA ILE A 187 -5.22 -9.85 22.15
C ILE A 187 -5.93 -10.87 23.04
N ASP A 188 -5.20 -11.78 23.68
CA ASP A 188 -5.76 -12.79 24.61
C ASP A 188 -4.99 -12.80 25.95
N PRO A 189 -5.26 -11.83 26.84
CA PRO A 189 -4.56 -11.71 28.12
C PRO A 189 -4.95 -12.79 29.14
N THR A 190 -6.15 -13.37 29.01
CA THR A 190 -6.70 -14.41 29.92
C THR A 190 -7.29 -15.59 29.15
N PRO A 191 -6.45 -16.55 28.75
CA PRO A 191 -6.90 -17.74 28.04
C PRO A 191 -7.91 -18.57 28.86
N GLY A 192 -9.10 -18.81 28.32
CA GLY A 192 -9.99 -19.88 28.82
C GLY A 192 -11.43 -19.53 29.21
N THR A 193 -11.91 -18.30 29.00
CA THR A 193 -13.34 -17.99 29.14
C THR A 193 -14.00 -17.76 27.78
N PRO A 194 -14.81 -18.70 27.27
CA PRO A 194 -15.64 -18.46 26.10
C PRO A 194 -16.77 -17.52 26.53
N THR A 195 -16.56 -16.21 26.39
CA THR A 195 -17.64 -15.23 26.41
C THR A 195 -18.03 -14.94 24.96
N GLU A 196 -19.34 -14.82 24.70
CA GLU A 196 -19.79 -14.28 23.41
C GLU A 196 -19.06 -12.95 23.14
N PRO A 197 -18.61 -12.71 21.90
CA PRO A 197 -17.89 -11.50 21.58
C PRO A 197 -18.83 -10.30 21.73
N THR A 198 -18.61 -9.48 22.76
CA THR A 198 -19.28 -8.19 22.89
C THR A 198 -18.48 -7.16 22.11
N TYR A 199 -19.05 -6.65 21.02
CA TYR A 199 -18.44 -5.57 20.24
C TYR A 199 -18.89 -4.21 20.76
N PRO A 200 -17.97 -3.27 21.04
CA PRO A 200 -18.32 -1.89 21.38
C PRO A 200 -19.08 -1.21 20.24
N SER A 201 -20.09 -0.42 20.58
CA SER A 201 -20.78 0.43 19.61
C SER A 201 -19.91 1.59 19.15
N ILE A 202 -20.11 2.01 17.90
CA ILE A 202 -19.47 3.21 17.32
C ILE A 202 -20.51 4.10 16.65
N ASN A 203 -20.23 5.40 16.65
CA ASN A 203 -21.03 6.37 15.92
C ASN A 203 -20.75 6.26 14.42
N ILE A 204 -21.75 6.59 13.60
CA ILE A 204 -21.63 6.66 12.16
C ILE A 204 -21.98 8.09 11.73
N ASN A 205 -21.11 8.73 10.95
CA ASN A 205 -21.37 10.01 10.31
C ASN A 205 -21.33 9.83 8.80
N ILE A 206 -22.28 10.42 8.08
CA ILE A 206 -22.40 10.34 6.63
C ILE A 206 -22.54 11.74 6.06
N ASN A 207 -21.57 12.15 5.23
CA ASN A 207 -21.54 13.47 4.61
C ASN A 207 -21.73 14.63 5.63
N GLY A 208 -21.17 14.49 6.83
CA GLY A 208 -21.26 15.48 7.90
C GLY A 208 -22.49 15.33 8.81
N GLN A 209 -23.41 14.41 8.53
CA GLN A 209 -24.61 14.17 9.34
C GLN A 209 -24.50 12.89 10.18
N ASN A 210 -24.92 12.94 11.44
CA ASN A 210 -24.93 11.76 12.29
C ASN A 210 -26.04 10.80 11.85
N TYR A 211 -25.69 9.52 11.74
CA TYR A 211 -26.63 8.45 11.45
C TYR A 211 -27.19 7.87 12.75
N SER A 212 -28.48 7.56 12.76
CA SER A 212 -29.20 7.16 13.97
C SER A 212 -28.81 5.77 14.49
N GLU A 213 -28.44 4.88 13.58
CA GLU A 213 -27.99 3.53 13.94
C GLU A 213 -26.50 3.53 14.28
N GLN A 214 -26.10 2.63 15.16
CA GLN A 214 -24.71 2.47 15.59
C GLN A 214 -24.03 1.37 14.79
N GLY A 215 -22.75 1.58 14.49
CA GLY A 215 -21.87 0.51 14.03
C GLY A 215 -21.32 -0.29 15.21
N ILE A 216 -20.43 -1.22 14.91
CA ILE A 216 -19.67 -1.98 15.90
C ILE A 216 -18.17 -1.94 15.63
N LEU A 217 -17.37 -2.10 16.67
CA LEU A 217 -15.92 -2.21 16.58
C LEU A 217 -15.50 -3.68 16.70
N VAL A 218 -15.02 -4.27 15.60
CA VAL A 218 -14.54 -5.67 15.56
C VAL A 218 -13.05 -5.65 15.29
N ASN A 219 -12.25 -6.13 16.25
CA ASN A 219 -10.78 -6.12 16.15
C ASN A 219 -10.27 -4.70 15.77
N GLY A 220 -10.80 -3.66 16.42
CA GLY A 220 -10.49 -2.24 16.20
C GLY A 220 -10.81 -1.70 14.81
N ASN A 221 -11.52 -2.46 13.98
CA ASN A 221 -12.04 -1.98 12.70
C ASN A 221 -13.50 -1.57 12.88
N ALA A 222 -13.86 -0.45 12.26
CA ALA A 222 -15.24 -0.01 12.20
C ALA A 222 -16.05 -0.90 11.25
N TYR A 223 -17.19 -1.38 11.74
CA TYR A 223 -18.17 -2.14 10.99
C TYR A 223 -19.51 -1.40 11.03
N ILE A 224 -20.18 -1.29 9.89
CA ILE A 224 -21.49 -0.62 9.76
C ILE A 224 -22.58 -1.61 9.35
N PRO A 225 -23.86 -1.37 9.71
CA PRO A 225 -24.97 -2.23 9.30
C PRO A 225 -25.09 -2.36 7.77
N ILE A 226 -25.40 -3.56 7.28
CA ILE A 226 -25.60 -3.81 5.83
C ILE A 226 -26.73 -2.95 5.25
N ASP A 227 -27.79 -2.70 6.03
CA ASP A 227 -28.93 -1.88 5.60
C ASP A 227 -28.51 -0.45 5.25
N LEU A 228 -27.47 0.07 5.92
CA LEU A 228 -26.90 1.36 5.59
C LEU A 228 -26.14 1.32 4.24
N VAL A 229 -25.45 0.22 3.95
CA VAL A 229 -24.77 0.02 2.66
C VAL A 229 -25.77 -0.02 1.52
N ASP A 230 -26.91 -0.70 1.70
CA ASP A 230 -27.99 -0.74 0.71
C ASP A 230 -28.61 0.65 0.48
N ARG A 231 -28.74 1.48 1.53
CA ARG A 231 -29.17 2.88 1.42
C ARG A 231 -28.20 3.74 0.63
N LEU A 232 -26.90 3.43 0.67
CA LEU A 232 -25.87 4.05 -0.16
C LEU A 232 -25.88 3.54 -1.61
N ARG A 233 -26.80 2.61 -1.96
CA ARG A 233 -26.93 2.00 -3.29
C ARG A 233 -25.69 1.20 -3.72
N ILE A 234 -24.99 0.61 -2.75
CA ILE A 234 -23.83 -0.23 -2.99
C ILE A 234 -24.27 -1.68 -2.99
N ASP A 235 -24.21 -2.34 -4.15
CA ASP A 235 -24.52 -3.76 -4.27
C ASP A 235 -23.31 -4.60 -3.81
N LEU A 236 -23.47 -5.27 -2.68
CA LEU A 236 -22.48 -6.18 -2.13
C LEU A 236 -22.82 -7.66 -2.36
N THR A 237 -23.86 -8.01 -3.10
CA THR A 237 -24.31 -9.42 -3.22
C THR A 237 -23.25 -10.33 -3.82
N THR A 238 -22.41 -9.82 -4.73
CA THR A 238 -21.32 -10.57 -5.39
C THR A 238 -19.93 -10.21 -4.86
N ALA A 239 -19.82 -9.27 -3.91
CA ALA A 239 -18.55 -8.78 -3.40
C ALA A 239 -17.91 -9.78 -2.41
N GLN A 240 -17.03 -10.64 -2.92
CA GLN A 240 -16.32 -11.67 -2.15
C GLN A 240 -15.25 -11.08 -1.22
N ASN A 241 -14.69 -9.94 -1.60
CA ASN A 241 -13.58 -9.24 -0.95
C ASN A 241 -14.03 -8.28 0.16
N VAL A 242 -15.29 -8.39 0.60
CA VAL A 242 -15.87 -7.59 1.69
C VAL A 242 -16.20 -8.49 2.88
N ASN A 243 -15.59 -8.21 4.02
CA ASN A 243 -15.80 -8.92 5.27
C ASN A 243 -17.14 -8.58 5.89
N ARG A 244 -17.89 -9.64 6.23
CA ARG A 244 -19.21 -9.58 6.87
C ARG A 244 -19.18 -10.34 8.18
N VAL A 245 -19.81 -9.77 9.20
CA VAL A 245 -20.00 -10.42 10.51
C VAL A 245 -21.46 -10.29 10.89
N THR A 246 -22.07 -11.40 11.34
CA THR A 246 -23.40 -11.36 11.96
C THR A 246 -23.24 -11.19 13.47
N TYR A 247 -23.84 -10.15 14.03
CA TYR A 247 -23.85 -9.91 15.47
C TYR A 247 -25.24 -9.46 15.91
N ARG A 248 -25.79 -10.13 16.93
CA ARG A 248 -27.15 -9.87 17.44
C ARG A 248 -28.23 -9.80 16.34
N ARG A 249 -28.14 -10.73 15.37
CA ARG A 249 -29.03 -10.86 14.20
C ARG A 249 -28.96 -9.72 13.17
N VAL A 250 -27.98 -8.83 13.29
CA VAL A 250 -27.68 -7.80 12.28
C VAL A 250 -26.40 -8.18 11.55
N VAL A 251 -26.40 -8.04 10.22
CA VAL A 251 -25.19 -8.23 9.39
C VAL A 251 -24.47 -6.90 9.31
N TYR A 252 -23.19 -6.90 9.66
CA TYR A 252 -22.31 -5.75 9.57
C TYR A 252 -21.21 -5.97 8.53
N VAL A 253 -20.78 -4.88 7.90
CA VAL A 253 -19.73 -4.82 6.89
C VAL A 253 -18.57 -3.99 7.39
N LYS A 254 -17.33 -4.43 7.13
CA LYS A 254 -16.13 -3.67 7.47
C LYS A 254 -16.07 -2.37 6.65
N ALA A 255 -16.19 -1.23 7.30
CA ALA A 255 -16.42 0.06 6.64
C ALA A 255 -15.31 0.43 5.67
N VAL A 256 -14.04 0.21 6.01
CA VAL A 256 -12.88 0.60 5.18
C VAL A 256 -12.82 -0.09 3.82
N GLU A 257 -13.49 -1.23 3.66
CA GLU A 257 -13.58 -1.95 2.38
C GLU A 257 -14.58 -1.28 1.42
N LEU A 258 -15.46 -0.40 1.92
CA LEU A 258 -16.37 0.40 1.07
C LEU A 258 -15.63 1.43 0.21
N ARG A 259 -14.34 1.67 0.45
CA ARG A 259 -13.48 2.47 -0.44
C ARG A 259 -13.45 1.94 -1.87
N ASP A 260 -13.63 0.63 -2.05
CA ASP A 260 -13.72 0.02 -3.39
C ASP A 260 -14.98 0.49 -4.15
N PHE A 261 -15.99 0.98 -3.44
CA PHE A 261 -17.32 1.34 -3.91
C PHE A 261 -17.59 2.85 -3.89
N ASN A 262 -16.55 3.67 -4.11
CA ASN A 262 -16.63 5.13 -4.15
C ASN A 262 -17.13 5.77 -2.84
N ILE A 263 -16.71 5.21 -1.70
CA ILE A 263 -16.98 5.78 -0.38
C ILE A 263 -15.67 6.18 0.28
N SER A 264 -15.58 7.45 0.68
CA SER A 264 -14.56 7.90 1.63
C SER A 264 -14.80 7.26 2.98
N VAL A 265 -13.74 6.78 3.64
CA VAL A 265 -13.85 6.23 4.99
C VAL A 265 -12.73 6.80 5.86
N ALA A 266 -13.09 7.50 6.92
CA ALA A 266 -12.17 8.01 7.93
C ALA A 266 -12.62 7.62 9.33
N TRP A 267 -11.68 7.60 10.28
CA TRP A 267 -11.94 7.24 11.68
C TRP A 267 -11.60 8.41 12.59
N ASP A 268 -12.56 8.80 13.44
CA ASP A 268 -12.33 9.69 14.57
C ASP A 268 -12.26 8.87 15.86
N GLY A 269 -11.05 8.68 16.38
CA GLY A 269 -10.80 7.94 17.61
C GLY A 269 -11.27 8.67 18.87
N GLY A 270 -11.38 10.00 18.85
CA GLY A 270 -11.83 10.78 20.00
C GLY A 270 -13.33 10.59 20.28
N THR A 271 -14.13 10.51 19.21
CA THR A 271 -15.59 10.33 19.30
C THR A 271 -16.06 8.90 18.99
N ARG A 272 -15.13 8.00 18.66
CA ARG A 272 -15.42 6.64 18.14
C ARG A 272 -16.41 6.69 16.97
N THR A 273 -16.11 7.54 16.00
CA THR A 273 -16.98 7.77 14.85
C THR A 273 -16.32 7.30 13.57
N VAL A 274 -17.03 6.46 12.80
CA VAL A 274 -16.69 6.23 11.40
C VAL A 274 -17.35 7.30 10.54
N ASN A 275 -16.53 8.04 9.80
CA ASN A 275 -16.96 9.09 8.90
C ASN A 275 -16.98 8.52 7.47
N LEU A 276 -18.16 8.51 6.86
CA LEU A 276 -18.40 8.08 5.50
C LEU A 276 -18.69 9.30 4.63
N ARG A 277 -18.07 9.40 3.46
CA ARG A 277 -18.52 10.34 2.42
C ARG A 277 -18.90 9.60 1.15
N SER A 278 -20.15 9.76 0.75
CA SER A 278 -20.68 9.24 -0.52
C SER A 278 -20.84 10.33 -1.58
N ILE A 279 -20.86 11.60 -1.18
CA ILE A 279 -20.84 12.75 -2.10
C ILE A 279 -19.38 13.12 -2.33
N LEU A 280 -18.73 12.38 -3.23
CA LEU A 280 -17.34 12.64 -3.61
C LEU A 280 -17.25 13.84 -4.56
N VAL A 281 -16.24 14.70 -4.36
CA VAL A 281 -15.96 15.82 -5.27
C VAL A 281 -15.44 15.31 -6.62
N ILE A 282 -14.80 14.14 -6.62
CA ILE A 282 -14.21 13.54 -7.81
C ILE A 282 -14.72 12.10 -7.97
N CYS A 283 -15.32 11.79 -9.11
CA CYS A 283 -15.77 10.44 -9.44
C CYS A 283 -14.60 9.57 -9.92
N LYS A 284 -14.55 8.29 -9.50
CA LYS A 284 -13.46 7.36 -9.84
C LYS A 284 -13.22 7.20 -11.35
N GLY A 285 -14.27 7.22 -12.18
CA GLY A 285 -14.16 7.16 -13.65
C GLY A 285 -13.66 8.44 -14.34
N GLN A 286 -13.39 9.50 -13.57
CA GLN A 286 -12.71 10.71 -14.03
C GLN A 286 -11.28 10.82 -13.45
N MET A 287 -10.92 9.98 -12.47
CA MET A 287 -9.61 10.01 -11.83
C MET A 287 -8.52 9.36 -12.68
N ASP A 288 -8.90 8.48 -13.60
CA ASP A 288 -7.97 7.65 -14.37
C ASP A 288 -7.68 8.21 -15.77
N GLN A 289 -8.32 9.29 -16.19
CA GLN A 289 -8.07 9.94 -17.48
C GLN A 289 -6.83 10.84 -17.42
N ILE A 290 -5.84 10.55 -18.27
CA ILE A 290 -4.58 11.32 -18.31
C ILE A 290 -4.81 12.71 -18.92
N ILE A 291 -5.67 12.80 -19.95
CA ILE A 291 -6.09 14.08 -20.54
C ILE A 291 -7.32 14.58 -19.80
N SER A 292 -7.07 15.32 -18.72
CA SER A 292 -8.09 15.97 -17.91
C SER A 292 -7.45 17.09 -17.08
N ARG A 293 -8.27 17.85 -16.36
CA ARG A 293 -7.77 18.83 -15.38
C ARG A 293 -7.50 18.13 -14.04
N GLY A 294 -6.39 18.47 -13.39
CA GLY A 294 -6.18 18.12 -11.98
C GLY A 294 -7.08 18.95 -11.05
N ASN A 295 -7.24 18.48 -9.82
CA ASN A 295 -8.17 19.00 -8.82
C ASN A 295 -7.48 19.64 -7.60
N THR A 296 -6.23 19.26 -7.31
CA THR A 296 -5.55 19.80 -6.12
C THR A 296 -5.10 21.25 -6.30
N SER A 297 -4.75 21.94 -5.22
CA SER A 297 -4.03 23.23 -5.25
C SER A 297 -2.52 23.02 -5.13
N GLU A 298 -1.72 24.04 -5.46
CA GLU A 298 -0.27 24.00 -5.26
C GLU A 298 0.11 23.70 -3.81
N VAL A 299 -0.60 24.31 -2.85
CA VAL A 299 -0.37 24.09 -1.40
C VAL A 299 -0.66 22.64 -1.02
N GLN A 300 -1.71 22.02 -1.56
CA GLN A 300 -2.02 20.61 -1.29
C GLN A 300 -0.92 19.68 -1.83
N LEU A 301 -0.41 19.94 -3.03
CA LEU A 301 0.73 19.19 -3.59
C LEU A 301 2.00 19.38 -2.76
N GLN A 302 2.29 20.60 -2.30
CA GLN A 302 3.43 20.89 -1.41
C GLN A 302 3.32 20.14 -0.08
N LEU A 303 2.15 20.17 0.56
CA LEU A 303 1.91 19.45 1.82
C LEU A 303 2.04 17.94 1.63
N PHE A 304 1.47 17.38 0.56
CA PHE A 304 1.59 15.97 0.25
C PHE A 304 3.05 15.53 0.09
N LEU A 305 3.84 16.32 -0.66
CA LEU A 305 5.26 16.06 -0.86
C LEU A 305 6.06 16.17 0.44
N ARG A 306 5.84 17.24 1.23
CA ARG A 306 6.53 17.45 2.51
C ARG A 306 6.24 16.35 3.53
N ASN A 307 4.98 15.92 3.64
CA ASN A 307 4.57 14.87 4.58
C ASN A 307 5.22 13.51 4.23
N ASN A 308 5.56 13.29 2.95
CA ASN A 308 6.21 12.07 2.50
C ASN A 308 7.72 12.20 2.34
N ASN A 309 8.28 13.42 2.23
CA ASN A 309 9.70 13.73 2.22
C ASN A 309 9.93 15.20 2.66
N GLU A 310 10.31 15.41 3.92
CA GLU A 310 10.49 16.73 4.51
C GLU A 310 11.52 17.61 3.78
N ASN A 311 12.52 16.98 3.15
CA ASN A 311 13.61 17.68 2.45
C ASN A 311 13.31 17.96 0.97
N ALA A 312 12.21 17.45 0.41
CA ALA A 312 11.90 17.54 -1.01
C ALA A 312 11.84 18.99 -1.52
N LEU A 313 11.16 19.86 -0.78
CA LEU A 313 10.97 21.26 -1.14
C LEU A 313 12.20 22.13 -0.91
N ALA A 314 13.22 21.64 -0.19
CA ALA A 314 14.49 22.36 -0.06
C ALA A 314 15.27 22.35 -1.39
N LYS A 315 15.22 21.23 -2.12
CA LYS A 315 15.91 21.08 -3.41
C LYS A 315 15.02 21.47 -4.60
N PHE A 316 13.71 21.24 -4.51
CA PHE A 316 12.76 21.50 -5.60
C PHE A 316 11.53 22.30 -5.11
N PRO A 317 11.71 23.56 -4.67
CA PRO A 317 10.64 24.35 -4.06
C PRO A 317 9.47 24.61 -5.02
N ASP A 318 9.75 24.87 -6.29
CA ASP A 318 8.75 25.26 -7.28
C ASP A 318 8.09 24.07 -8.00
N LEU A 319 8.50 22.82 -7.72
CA LEU A 319 8.08 21.68 -8.52
C LEU A 319 6.54 21.49 -8.58
N PRO A 320 5.79 21.60 -7.47
CA PRO A 320 4.32 21.57 -7.52
C PRO A 320 3.71 22.61 -8.46
N LYS A 321 4.26 23.83 -8.48
CA LYS A 321 3.84 24.90 -9.39
C LYS A 321 4.15 24.54 -10.84
N LEU A 322 5.37 24.05 -11.12
CA LEU A 322 5.80 23.67 -12.46
C LEU A 322 4.90 22.59 -13.08
N TYR A 323 4.53 21.56 -12.31
CA TYR A 323 3.61 20.53 -12.79
C TYR A 323 2.23 21.10 -13.16
N ARG A 324 1.68 21.99 -12.33
CA ARG A 324 0.40 22.63 -12.62
C ARG A 324 0.46 23.46 -13.89
N GLU A 325 1.51 24.26 -14.06
CA GLU A 325 1.67 25.13 -15.23
C GLU A 325 1.88 24.35 -16.52
N GLU A 326 2.91 23.48 -16.58
CA GLU A 326 3.26 22.76 -17.81
C GLU A 326 2.16 21.77 -18.22
N ALA A 327 1.55 21.07 -17.26
CA ALA A 327 0.47 20.12 -17.58
C ALA A 327 -0.81 20.83 -18.03
N SER A 328 -1.14 21.98 -17.43
CA SER A 328 -2.32 22.77 -17.85
C SER A 328 -2.19 23.29 -19.28
N ILE A 329 -0.97 23.64 -19.72
CA ILE A 329 -0.72 24.05 -21.12
C ILE A 329 -1.01 22.91 -22.09
N GLU A 330 -0.60 21.69 -21.74
CA GLU A 330 -0.73 20.53 -22.63
C GLU A 330 -2.06 19.77 -22.48
N GLY A 331 -2.90 20.14 -21.50
CA GLY A 331 -4.15 19.44 -21.20
C GLY A 331 -3.96 18.13 -20.45
N VAL A 332 -2.80 17.91 -19.82
CA VAL A 332 -2.49 16.73 -19.01
C VAL A 332 -2.88 16.98 -17.57
N ASN A 333 -3.40 15.95 -16.90
CA ASN A 333 -3.76 16.03 -15.50
C ASN A 333 -2.50 16.16 -14.62
N TYR A 334 -2.31 17.34 -14.04
CA TYR A 334 -1.15 17.62 -13.17
C TYR A 334 -1.12 16.77 -11.90
N ASP A 335 -2.25 16.30 -11.37
CA ASP A 335 -2.25 15.42 -10.19
C ASP A 335 -1.68 14.05 -10.55
N ILE A 336 -2.08 13.51 -11.72
CA ILE A 336 -1.57 12.22 -12.22
C ILE A 336 -0.07 12.32 -12.47
N ALA A 337 0.37 13.34 -13.22
CA ALA A 337 1.78 13.53 -13.52
C ALA A 337 2.62 13.76 -12.25
N PHE A 338 2.09 14.50 -11.27
CA PHE A 338 2.76 14.71 -9.99
C PHE A 338 2.84 13.42 -9.16
N CYS A 339 1.76 12.63 -9.09
CA CYS A 339 1.75 11.34 -8.41
C CYS A 339 2.69 10.32 -9.06
N GLN A 340 2.75 10.31 -10.40
CA GLN A 340 3.70 9.49 -11.15
C GLN A 340 5.14 9.92 -10.84
N MET A 341 5.43 11.22 -10.77
CA MET A 341 6.74 11.72 -10.33
C MET A 341 7.10 11.25 -8.92
N CYS A 342 6.15 11.31 -7.98
CA CYS A 342 6.37 10.82 -6.62
C CYS A 342 6.71 9.33 -6.61
N LEU A 343 6.08 8.54 -7.48
CA LEU A 343 6.36 7.11 -7.64
C LEU A 343 7.76 6.89 -8.23
N GLU A 344 8.08 7.52 -9.35
CA GLU A 344 9.35 7.37 -10.09
C GLU A 344 10.57 7.79 -9.27
N THR A 345 10.44 8.87 -8.50
CA THR A 345 11.55 9.46 -7.76
C THR A 345 11.61 9.03 -6.29
N GLY A 346 10.63 8.27 -5.82
CA GLY A 346 10.46 7.96 -4.40
C GLY A 346 10.22 9.21 -3.54
N PHE A 347 9.37 10.12 -4.04
CA PHE A 347 9.13 11.47 -3.50
C PHE A 347 10.39 12.34 -3.50
N LEU A 348 11.07 12.46 -4.64
CA LEU A 348 12.31 13.25 -4.82
C LEU A 348 13.48 12.80 -3.94
N ARG A 349 13.49 11.53 -3.52
CA ARG A 349 14.65 10.94 -2.82
C ARG A 349 15.72 10.49 -3.79
N PHE A 350 15.32 10.06 -4.99
CA PHE A 350 16.19 9.53 -6.04
C PHE A 350 17.01 8.34 -5.51
N GLY A 351 16.46 7.14 -5.66
CA GLY A 351 17.11 5.90 -5.20
C GLY A 351 17.81 5.12 -6.31
N GLY A 352 17.24 5.09 -7.52
CA GLY A 352 17.70 4.26 -8.63
C GLY A 352 18.76 4.92 -9.51
N ASP A 353 18.77 4.57 -10.80
CA ASP A 353 19.78 5.03 -11.76
C ASP A 353 19.69 6.52 -12.11
N ILE A 354 18.62 7.19 -11.69
CA ILE A 354 18.38 8.61 -11.95
C ILE A 354 18.77 9.45 -10.74
N ARG A 355 19.65 10.41 -10.99
CA ARG A 355 20.11 11.38 -10.01
C ARG A 355 19.30 12.67 -10.09
N ALA A 356 19.17 13.35 -8.96
CA ALA A 356 18.39 14.57 -8.83
C ALA A 356 18.86 15.70 -9.77
N GLU A 357 20.16 15.77 -10.08
CA GLU A 357 20.77 16.78 -10.95
C GLU A 357 20.33 16.62 -12.41
N GLN A 358 19.80 15.45 -12.79
CA GLN A 358 19.33 15.20 -14.15
C GLN A 358 17.97 15.85 -14.44
N ASN A 359 17.25 16.34 -13.42
CA ASN A 359 15.89 16.86 -13.55
C ASN A 359 14.93 15.88 -14.28
N ASN A 360 15.22 14.58 -14.24
CA ASN A 360 14.42 13.55 -14.90
C ASN A 360 13.44 12.95 -13.89
N PHE A 361 12.28 13.57 -13.81
CA PHE A 361 11.27 13.24 -12.79
C PHE A 361 10.38 12.05 -13.16
N ALA A 362 10.61 11.44 -14.32
CA ALA A 362 9.66 10.51 -14.93
C ALA A 362 10.31 9.23 -15.48
N GLY A 363 11.57 8.95 -15.13
CA GLY A 363 12.20 7.71 -15.58
C GLY A 363 12.66 7.70 -17.04
N LEU A 364 12.68 8.85 -17.74
CA LEU A 364 12.80 8.86 -19.21
C LEU A 364 14.18 8.39 -19.68
N GLY A 365 14.21 7.48 -20.65
CA GLY A 365 15.44 7.02 -21.29
C GLY A 365 16.00 8.04 -22.30
N SER A 366 17.32 8.00 -22.53
CA SER A 366 17.96 8.76 -23.61
C SER A 366 17.69 8.15 -25.01
N ILE A 367 18.08 8.86 -26.07
CA ILE A 367 18.05 8.35 -27.45
C ILE A 367 19.24 7.41 -27.64
N GLY A 368 19.01 6.16 -28.02
CA GLY A 368 20.07 5.20 -28.37
C GLY A 368 20.07 3.89 -27.56
N GLY A 369 19.18 3.73 -26.57
CA GLY A 369 19.02 2.46 -25.85
C GLY A 369 20.21 2.08 -24.94
N GLY A 370 21.17 2.97 -24.74
CA GLY A 370 22.22 2.80 -23.75
C GLY A 370 21.68 2.96 -22.32
N ALA A 371 22.47 2.55 -21.32
CA ALA A 371 22.12 2.62 -19.90
C ALA A 371 21.92 4.06 -19.34
N ALA A 372 22.14 5.09 -20.15
CA ALA A 372 22.03 6.48 -19.72
C ALA A 372 20.57 6.96 -19.75
N ALA A 373 20.05 7.36 -18.59
CA ALA A 373 18.78 8.09 -18.49
C ALA A 373 18.90 9.49 -19.13
N ALA A 374 17.77 10.05 -19.58
CA ALA A 374 17.72 11.43 -20.06
C ALA A 374 18.08 12.42 -18.94
N SER A 375 18.61 13.59 -19.33
CA SER A 375 18.96 14.68 -18.42
C SER A 375 18.48 15.99 -19.02
N PHE A 376 17.97 16.88 -18.18
CA PHE A 376 17.37 18.14 -18.60
C PHE A 376 18.03 19.31 -17.88
N GLU A 377 18.18 20.43 -18.60
CA GLU A 377 18.90 21.63 -18.15
C GLU A 377 18.28 22.28 -16.90
N SER A 378 16.97 22.11 -16.71
CA SER A 378 16.25 22.70 -15.58
C SER A 378 15.07 21.83 -15.18
N ALA A 379 14.57 22.04 -13.96
CA ALA A 379 13.39 21.35 -13.47
C ALA A 379 12.17 21.60 -14.38
N ARG A 380 12.01 22.82 -14.93
CA ARG A 380 10.90 23.13 -15.84
C ARG A 380 10.97 22.29 -17.12
N ILE A 381 12.13 22.16 -17.74
CA ILE A 381 12.29 21.34 -18.94
C ILE A 381 12.07 19.85 -18.64
N GLY A 382 12.55 19.38 -17.49
CA GLY A 382 12.28 18.02 -17.03
C GLY A 382 10.80 17.72 -16.83
N VAL A 383 10.07 18.63 -16.20
CA VAL A 383 8.60 18.54 -16.06
C VAL A 383 7.93 18.58 -17.43
N ARG A 384 8.34 19.49 -18.32
CA ARG A 384 7.78 19.56 -19.68
C ARG A 384 7.97 18.26 -20.45
N ALA A 385 9.16 17.65 -20.39
CA ALA A 385 9.44 16.37 -21.04
C ALA A 385 8.53 15.25 -20.49
N HIS A 386 8.32 15.22 -19.17
CA HIS A 386 7.37 14.29 -18.55
C HIS A 386 5.95 14.48 -19.10
N ILE A 387 5.45 15.72 -19.08
CA ILE A 387 4.11 16.05 -19.57
C ILE A 387 3.94 15.68 -21.04
N GLN A 388 4.94 15.97 -21.88
CA GLN A 388 4.94 15.58 -23.29
C GLN A 388 4.89 14.07 -23.46
N HIS A 389 5.66 13.30 -22.67
CA HIS A 389 5.65 11.85 -22.76
C HIS A 389 4.27 11.26 -22.40
N LEU A 390 3.65 11.78 -21.33
CA LEU A 390 2.27 11.42 -20.96
C LEU A 390 1.26 11.76 -22.05
N LYS A 391 1.35 12.96 -22.63
CA LYS A 391 0.48 13.37 -23.74
C LYS A 391 0.68 12.52 -24.99
N ALA A 392 1.91 12.07 -25.25
CA ALA A 392 2.19 11.12 -26.32
C ALA A 392 1.38 9.84 -26.11
N TYR A 393 1.43 9.23 -24.92
CA TYR A 393 0.64 8.04 -24.61
C TYR A 393 -0.87 8.28 -24.67
N ALA A 394 -1.35 9.41 -24.17
CA ALA A 394 -2.78 9.58 -23.89
C ALA A 394 -3.58 10.31 -24.98
N SER A 395 -2.92 11.03 -25.90
CA SER A 395 -3.61 11.88 -26.88
C SER A 395 -2.98 11.83 -28.27
N LEU A 396 -3.81 12.10 -29.28
CA LEU A 396 -3.40 12.37 -30.66
C LEU A 396 -3.21 13.87 -30.94
N GLU A 397 -3.67 14.76 -30.06
CA GLU A 397 -3.60 16.22 -30.26
C GLU A 397 -2.17 16.73 -30.32
N PRO A 398 -1.84 17.73 -31.15
CA PRO A 398 -0.48 18.27 -31.21
C PRO A 398 -0.01 18.82 -29.85
N LEU A 399 1.31 18.85 -29.65
CA LEU A 399 1.91 19.58 -28.53
C LEU A 399 1.67 21.08 -28.70
N VAL A 400 1.49 21.77 -27.58
CA VAL A 400 1.41 23.24 -27.57
C VAL A 400 2.82 23.84 -27.51
N ASN A 401 3.70 23.28 -26.67
CA ASN A 401 5.08 23.70 -26.55
C ASN A 401 6.03 22.88 -27.44
N GLU A 402 7.22 23.43 -27.71
CA GLU A 402 8.28 22.73 -28.44
C GLU A 402 8.67 21.41 -27.78
N VAL A 403 8.96 20.40 -28.60
CA VAL A 403 9.31 19.06 -28.11
C VAL A 403 10.66 19.06 -27.42
N VAL A 404 10.67 18.63 -26.16
CA VAL A 404 11.87 18.43 -25.34
C VAL A 404 12.01 16.99 -24.85
N ASP A 405 10.93 16.19 -24.92
CA ASP A 405 10.99 14.76 -24.69
C ASP A 405 11.79 14.06 -25.80
N PRO A 406 12.97 13.48 -25.50
CA PRO A 406 13.82 12.83 -26.50
C PRO A 406 13.16 11.64 -27.19
N ARG A 407 12.12 11.06 -26.57
CA ARG A 407 11.46 9.84 -27.01
C ARG A 407 10.05 10.06 -27.55
N PHE A 408 9.57 11.30 -27.59
CA PHE A 408 8.20 11.64 -27.96
C PHE A 408 7.75 10.96 -29.27
N ARG A 409 8.61 11.00 -30.30
CA ARG A 409 8.33 10.43 -31.63
C ARG A 409 8.27 8.90 -31.69
N PHE A 410 8.77 8.20 -30.67
CA PHE A 410 8.80 6.73 -30.65
C PHE A 410 7.58 6.13 -29.94
N VAL A 411 6.80 6.95 -29.22
CA VAL A 411 5.57 6.51 -28.58
C VAL A 411 4.47 6.44 -29.64
N THR A 412 3.80 5.29 -29.74
CA THR A 412 2.56 5.20 -30.53
C THR A 412 1.50 6.05 -29.85
N ARG A 413 1.09 7.13 -30.52
CA ARG A 413 0.29 8.17 -29.87
C ARG A 413 -1.13 7.71 -29.54
N GLY A 414 -1.66 8.15 -28.40
CA GLY A 414 -3.03 7.85 -27.97
C GLY A 414 -3.30 6.39 -27.58
N ILE A 415 -2.26 5.57 -27.40
CA ILE A 415 -2.38 4.13 -27.11
C ILE A 415 -2.77 3.83 -25.65
N ALA A 416 -2.59 4.78 -24.73
CA ALA A 416 -2.92 4.65 -23.32
C ALA A 416 -3.57 5.94 -22.77
N PRO A 417 -4.85 6.22 -23.08
CA PRO A 417 -5.60 7.34 -22.50
C PRO A 417 -5.83 7.26 -20.99
N LEU A 418 -5.82 6.06 -20.41
CA LEU A 418 -6.10 5.80 -18.99
C LEU A 418 -4.83 5.40 -18.22
N ILE A 419 -4.76 5.73 -16.93
CA ILE A 419 -3.63 5.37 -16.03
C ILE A 419 -3.32 3.87 -16.09
N SER A 420 -4.35 3.01 -16.05
CA SER A 420 -4.20 1.55 -16.08
C SER A 420 -3.50 1.03 -17.34
N GLN A 421 -3.58 1.76 -18.45
CA GLN A 421 -2.98 1.38 -19.72
C GLN A 421 -1.49 1.74 -19.81
N LEU A 422 -0.95 2.47 -18.82
CA LEU A 422 0.50 2.70 -18.70
C LEU A 422 1.24 1.46 -18.20
N SER A 423 0.55 0.55 -17.50
CA SER A 423 1.11 -0.75 -17.08
C SER A 423 1.58 -1.57 -18.29
N GLY A 424 2.79 -2.12 -18.22
CA GLY A 424 3.42 -2.85 -19.31
C GLY A 424 3.84 -2.00 -20.52
N ARG A 425 3.60 -0.68 -20.51
CA ARG A 425 3.94 0.24 -21.62
C ARG A 425 4.95 1.30 -21.19
N TRP A 426 4.59 2.07 -20.16
CA TRP A 426 5.49 3.03 -19.55
C TRP A 426 6.53 2.30 -18.68
N SER A 427 6.06 1.34 -17.89
CA SER A 427 6.87 0.49 -17.03
C SER A 427 6.60 -0.97 -17.37
N ALA A 428 7.61 -1.84 -17.24
CA ALA A 428 7.43 -3.29 -17.35
C ALA A 428 6.56 -3.87 -16.22
N ASP A 429 6.37 -3.11 -15.13
CA ASP A 429 5.51 -3.45 -14.01
C ASP A 429 4.03 -3.42 -14.44
N LEU A 430 3.35 -4.56 -14.29
CA LEU A 430 1.94 -4.71 -14.63
C LEU A 430 1.02 -4.02 -13.61
N ASP A 431 1.51 -3.75 -12.39
CA ASP A 431 0.77 -3.01 -11.36
C ASP A 431 1.02 -1.51 -11.43
N TYR A 432 1.83 -1.02 -12.37
CA TYR A 432 2.24 0.38 -12.44
C TYR A 432 1.09 1.38 -12.38
N GLY A 433 0.05 1.18 -13.20
CA GLY A 433 -1.15 2.01 -13.18
C GLY A 433 -1.92 1.94 -11.86
N ALA A 434 -1.95 0.77 -11.21
CA ALA A 434 -2.55 0.62 -9.88
C ALA A 434 -1.75 1.40 -8.83
N LYS A 435 -0.42 1.41 -8.90
CA LYS A 435 0.46 2.19 -8.01
C LYS A 435 0.26 3.70 -8.17
N ILE A 436 0.11 4.19 -9.40
CA ILE A 436 -0.23 5.61 -9.64
C ILE A 436 -1.62 5.93 -9.08
N THR A 437 -2.62 5.06 -9.32
CA THR A 437 -3.98 5.25 -8.82
C THR A 437 -4.02 5.29 -7.30
N ALA A 438 -3.28 4.40 -6.63
CA ALA A 438 -3.11 4.39 -5.19
C ALA A 438 -2.48 5.71 -4.68
N MET A 439 -1.44 6.21 -5.35
CA MET A 439 -0.82 7.48 -5.01
C MET A 439 -1.79 8.66 -5.14
N LEU A 440 -2.61 8.65 -6.20
CA LEU A 440 -3.62 9.67 -6.46
C LEU A 440 -4.74 9.66 -5.41
N GLN A 441 -5.19 8.47 -4.99
CA GLN A 441 -6.15 8.32 -3.90
C GLN A 441 -5.60 8.89 -2.59
N ARG A 442 -4.34 8.57 -2.23
CA ARG A 442 -3.69 9.15 -1.04
C ARG A 442 -3.61 10.67 -1.11
N LEU A 443 -3.28 11.22 -2.28
CA LEU A 443 -3.26 12.67 -2.49
C LEU A 443 -4.64 13.26 -2.23
N TYR A 444 -5.70 12.70 -2.82
CA TYR A 444 -7.06 13.22 -2.68
C TYR A 444 -7.65 13.05 -1.28
N GLU A 445 -7.38 11.95 -0.60
CA GLU A 445 -7.74 11.76 0.81
C GLU A 445 -7.04 12.83 1.68
N SER A 446 -5.73 13.05 1.49
CA SER A 446 -4.98 14.07 2.24
C SER A 446 -5.45 15.50 1.95
N ALA A 447 -5.98 15.73 0.75
CA ALA A 447 -6.53 17.01 0.32
C ALA A 447 -8.01 17.21 0.73
N GLY A 448 -8.66 16.19 1.31
CA GLY A 448 -10.08 16.21 1.68
C GLY A 448 -11.04 16.17 0.50
N LEU A 449 -10.56 15.75 -0.68
CA LEU A 449 -11.31 15.62 -1.93
C LEU A 449 -11.95 14.22 -2.07
N MET A 450 -11.42 13.26 -1.32
CA MET A 450 -11.90 11.89 -1.20
C MET A 450 -11.95 11.43 0.25
#